data_AF-A0A7S2TKA3-F1
#
_entry.id   AF-A0A7S2TKA3-F1
#
_cell.length_a   1.000
_cell.length_b   1.000
_cell.length_c   1.000
_cell.angle_alpha   90.00
_cell.angle_beta   90.00
_cell.angle_gamma   90.00
#
_symmetry.space_group_name_H-M   'P 1'
#
loop_
_entity.id
_entity.type
_entity.pdbx_description
1 polymer ?
#
loop_
_entity_poly.entity_id
_entity_poly.type
_entity_poly.pdbx_seq_one_letter_code
_entity_poly.pdbx_strand_id
1 'polypeptide(L)'
;RVFQEIRRLSGVDHHQYVESVCHNNYIEFVSNSKSGAFFFFSNDGRFMIKTIEQAEAKTLLRILQKYYLHLKQYPDSLITRFYGLHRVHLTRPMHGRTK
;
A
#
# COMPACT_ATOMS: atom_id res chain seq x y z
N ARG A 1 10.20 -6.26 7.68
CA ARG A 1 11.35 -5.53 8.29
C ARG A 1 11.62 -4.20 7.57
N VAL A 2 11.95 -4.15 6.27
CA VAL A 2 12.19 -2.87 5.56
C VAL A 2 11.00 -1.91 5.59
N PHE A 3 9.78 -2.38 5.29
CA PHE A 3 8.58 -1.53 5.36
C PHE A 3 8.28 -0.96 6.76
N GLN A 4 8.70 -1.65 7.83
CA GLN A 4 8.58 -1.14 9.19
C GLN A 4 9.53 0.04 9.43
N GLU A 5 10.76 -0.03 8.93
CA GLU A 5 11.69 1.10 8.98
C GLU A 5 11.21 2.28 8.14
N ILE A 6 10.61 2.03 6.96
CA ILE A 6 10.03 3.10 6.14
C ILE A 6 8.90 3.81 6.89
N ARG A 7 8.03 3.07 7.60
CA ARG A 7 7.01 3.66 8.48
C ARG A 7 7.65 4.51 9.57
N ARG A 8 8.66 4.00 10.27
CA ARG A 8 9.39 4.73 11.31
C ARG A 8 10.03 6.04 10.79
N LEU A 9 10.68 5.99 9.63
CA LEU A 9 11.26 7.19 8.97
C LEU A 9 10.21 8.24 8.60
N SER A 10 8.95 7.82 8.44
CA SER A 10 7.84 8.68 8.05
C SER A 10 6.95 9.08 9.22
N GLY A 11 7.37 8.82 10.47
CA GLY A 11 6.58 9.11 11.66
C GLY A 11 5.29 8.28 11.80
N VAL A 12 5.19 7.17 11.07
CA VAL A 12 4.02 6.27 11.12
C VAL A 12 4.27 5.21 12.18
N ASP A 13 3.52 5.30 13.27
CA ASP A 13 3.52 4.27 14.32
C ASP A 13 2.96 2.93 13.78
N HIS A 14 3.54 1.82 14.25
CA HIS A 14 3.17 0.50 13.77
C HIS A 14 1.76 0.09 14.21
N HIS A 15 1.39 0.36 15.46
CA HIS A 15 0.07 0.01 15.99
C HIS A 15 -1.00 0.80 15.25
N GLN A 16 -0.82 2.12 15.13
CA GLN A 16 -1.75 2.98 14.37
C GLN A 16 -1.88 2.57 12.91
N TYR A 17 -0.78 2.16 12.26
CA TYR A 17 -0.83 1.65 10.90
C TYR A 17 -1.69 0.38 10.80
N VAL A 18 -1.50 -0.57 11.71
CA VAL A 18 -2.30 -1.82 11.74
C VAL A 18 -3.76 -1.50 12.01
N GLU A 19 -4.06 -0.62 12.96
CA GLU A 19 -5.42 -0.22 13.28
C GLU A 19 -6.13 0.40 12.07
N SER A 20 -5.48 1.31 11.35
CA SER A 20 -6.05 1.98 10.18
C SER A 20 -6.18 1.04 8.97
N VAL A 21 -5.18 0.20 8.72
CA VAL A 21 -5.14 -0.67 7.52
C VAL A 21 -5.90 -1.97 7.72
N CYS A 22 -6.03 -2.52 8.92
CA CYS A 22 -6.72 -3.79 9.17
C CYS A 22 -8.19 -3.63 9.57
N HIS A 23 -8.73 -2.41 9.60
CA HIS A 23 -10.16 -2.20 9.75
C HIS A 23 -10.94 -2.67 8.51
N ASN A 24 -12.13 -3.21 8.71
CA ASN A 24 -12.97 -3.77 7.63
C ASN A 24 -13.78 -2.72 6.85
N ASN A 25 -13.56 -1.42 7.10
CA ASN A 25 -14.34 -0.31 6.53
C ASN A 25 -13.49 0.52 5.58
N TYR A 26 -13.18 -0.03 4.41
CA TYR A 26 -12.45 0.72 3.39
C TYR A 26 -13.39 1.58 2.54
N ILE A 27 -12.92 2.78 2.19
CA ILE A 27 -13.61 3.67 1.26
C ILE A 27 -13.10 3.38 -0.14
N GLU A 28 -13.87 2.64 -0.94
CA GLU A 28 -13.57 2.37 -2.35
C GLU A 28 -13.84 3.60 -3.22
N PHE A 29 -12.98 3.84 -4.21
CA PHE A 29 -13.28 4.83 -5.24
C PHE A 29 -12.87 4.33 -6.63
N VAL A 30 -13.71 4.66 -7.62
CA VAL A 30 -13.44 4.35 -9.01
C VAL A 30 -12.39 5.33 -9.52
N SER A 31 -11.18 4.84 -9.72
CA SER A 31 -10.20 5.59 -10.49
C SER A 31 -10.46 5.38 -11.97
N ASN A 32 -10.37 6.44 -12.78
CA ASN A 32 -10.26 6.31 -14.24
C ASN A 32 -8.83 5.89 -14.62
N SER A 33 -8.25 4.93 -13.89
CA SER A 33 -6.89 4.49 -14.12
C SER A 33 -6.87 3.52 -15.30
N LYS A 34 -5.97 3.78 -16.25
CA LYS A 34 -5.73 2.93 -17.42
C LYS A 34 -5.48 1.45 -17.06
N SER A 35 -4.99 1.16 -15.86
CA SER A 35 -4.66 -0.19 -15.42
C SER A 35 -5.83 -0.97 -14.81
N GLY A 36 -7.02 -0.36 -14.64
CA GLY A 36 -8.15 -1.02 -13.97
C GLY A 36 -7.89 -1.42 -12.52
N ALA A 37 -6.94 -0.75 -11.86
CA ALA A 37 -6.60 -1.03 -10.47
C ALA A 37 -7.72 -0.54 -9.54
N PHE A 38 -8.02 -1.33 -8.51
CA PHE A 38 -8.85 -0.90 -7.40
C PHE A 38 -8.04 0.00 -6.47
N PHE A 39 -8.70 1.05 -6.00
CA PHE A 39 -8.15 1.96 -5.01
C PHE A 39 -9.10 2.08 -3.84
N PHE A 40 -8.52 2.05 -2.66
CA PHE A 40 -9.24 2.20 -1.40
C PHE A 40 -8.50 3.21 -0.53
N PHE A 41 -9.24 3.92 0.31
CA PHE A 41 -8.68 4.56 1.49
C PHE A 41 -9.04 3.74 2.73
N SER A 42 -8.12 3.74 3.69
CA SER A 42 -8.46 3.43 5.09
C SER A 42 -9.57 4.37 5.59
N ASN A 43 -10.36 3.92 6.56
CA ASN A 43 -11.52 4.67 7.05
C ASN A 43 -11.17 6.07 7.58
N ASP A 44 -9.96 6.24 8.12
CA ASP A 44 -9.44 7.52 8.62
C ASP A 44 -8.74 8.36 7.54
N GLY A 45 -8.73 7.90 6.28
CA GLY A 45 -8.14 8.59 5.15
C GLY A 45 -6.60 8.65 5.15
N ARG A 46 -5.91 8.02 6.11
CA ARG A 46 -4.46 8.17 6.28
C ARG A 46 -3.64 7.38 5.26
N PHE A 47 -4.18 6.25 4.79
CA PHE A 47 -3.50 5.35 3.86
C PHE A 47 -4.36 5.02 2.66
N MET A 48 -3.75 5.12 1.49
CA MET A 48 -4.29 4.60 0.24
C MET A 48 -3.79 3.16 0.02
N ILE A 49 -4.70 2.27 -0.34
CA ILE A 49 -4.46 0.89 -0.69
C ILE A 49 -4.74 0.76 -2.19
N LYS A 50 -3.75 0.30 -2.94
CA LYS A 50 -3.86 0.12 -4.39
C LYS A 50 -3.59 -1.35 -4.74
N THR A 51 -4.45 -1.95 -5.54
CA THR A 51 -4.14 -3.24 -6.15
C THR A 51 -3.13 -3.03 -7.27
N ILE A 52 -2.09 -3.87 -7.30
CA ILE A 52 -1.03 -3.81 -8.31
C ILE A 52 -0.84 -5.17 -8.95
N GLU A 53 -0.33 -5.18 -10.17
CA GLU A 53 0.04 -6.42 -10.85
C GLU A 53 1.28 -7.06 -10.20
N GLN A 54 1.44 -8.37 -10.40
CA GLN A 54 2.61 -9.08 -9.89
C GLN A 54 3.93 -8.52 -10.44
N ALA A 55 3.94 -8.01 -11.68
CA ALA A 55 5.12 -7.39 -12.29
C ALA A 55 5.52 -6.08 -11.59
N GLU A 56 4.54 -5.25 -11.20
CA GLU A 56 4.78 -4.02 -10.44
C GLU A 56 5.32 -4.35 -9.03
N ALA A 57 4.75 -5.35 -8.36
CA ALA A 57 5.23 -5.83 -7.07
C ALA A 57 6.69 -6.31 -7.14
N LYS A 58 7.04 -7.08 -8.18
CA LYS A 58 8.42 -7.53 -8.43
C LYS A 58 9.38 -6.36 -8.68
N THR A 59 8.92 -5.35 -9.40
CA THR A 59 9.70 -4.12 -9.65
C THR A 59 9.97 -3.36 -8.35
N LEU A 60 8.95 -3.15 -7.51
CA LEU A 60 9.11 -2.50 -6.20
C LEU A 60 10.11 -3.24 -5.32
N LEU A 61 10.02 -4.57 -5.24
CA LEU A 61 10.96 -5.39 -4.47
C LEU A 61 12.40 -5.28 -5.00
N ARG A 62 12.59 -5.20 -6.32
CA ARG A 62 13.92 -5.05 -6.94
C ARG A 62 14.58 -3.72 -6.57
N ILE A 63 13.80 -2.64 -6.43
CA ILE A 63 14.33 -1.32 -6.07
C ILE A 63 14.31 -1.04 -4.56
N LEU A 64 13.74 -1.93 -3.74
CA LEU A 64 13.38 -1.67 -2.34
C LEU A 64 14.56 -1.16 -1.50
N GLN A 65 15.75 -1.71 -1.69
CA GLN A 65 16.95 -1.27 -0.96
C GLN A 65 17.34 0.17 -1.33
N LYS A 66 17.43 0.48 -2.63
CA LYS A 66 17.76 1.83 -3.11
C LYS A 66 16.70 2.85 -2.69
N TYR A 67 15.43 2.45 -2.79
CA TYR A 67 14.30 3.24 -2.36
C TYR A 67 14.33 3.56 -0.86
N TYR A 68 14.60 2.56 0.00
CA TYR A 68 14.76 2.78 1.43
C TYR A 68 15.92 3.75 1.75
N LEU A 69 17.08 3.56 1.11
CA LEU A 69 18.23 4.45 1.30
C LEU A 69 17.92 5.88 0.86
N HIS A 70 17.20 6.05 -0.26
CA HIS A 70 16.74 7.35 -0.73
C HIS A 70 15.84 8.05 0.28
N LEU A 71 14.83 7.35 0.83
CA LEU A 71 13.95 7.93 1.85
C LEU A 71 14.69 8.30 3.14
N LYS A 72 15.70 7.50 3.52
CA LYS A 72 16.54 7.79 4.69
C LYS A 72 17.42 9.03 4.47
N GLN A 73 17.95 9.21 3.26
CA GLN A 73 18.81 10.34 2.92
C GLN A 73 18.02 11.63 2.67
N TYR A 74 16.82 11.51 2.10
CA TYR A 74 15.98 12.64 1.69
C TYR A 74 14.61 12.55 2.37
N PRO A 75 14.50 12.97 3.65
CA PRO A 75 13.26 12.87 4.42
C PRO A 75 12.09 13.66 3.81
N ASP A 76 12.35 14.72 3.04
CA ASP A 76 11.34 15.53 2.35
C ASP A 76 11.05 15.08 0.91
N SER A 77 11.48 13.86 0.53
CA SER A 77 11.26 13.36 -0.81
C SER A 77 9.76 13.34 -1.18
N LEU A 78 9.47 13.80 -2.40
CA LEU A 78 8.14 13.72 -3.01
C LEU A 78 7.81 12.33 -3.57
N ILE A 79 8.75 11.38 -3.54
CA ILE A 79 8.48 10.00 -3.95
C ILE A 79 7.43 9.41 -3.00
N THR A 80 6.42 8.76 -3.57
CA THR A 80 5.38 8.04 -2.83
C THR A 80 6.00 7.13 -1.77
N ARG A 81 5.46 7.18 -0.54
CA ARG A 81 5.88 6.35 0.59
C ARG A 81 5.10 5.03 0.61
N PHE A 82 5.76 3.92 0.29
CA PHE A 82 5.19 2.58 0.38
C PHE A 82 5.35 2.04 1.79
N TYR A 83 4.26 1.94 2.53
CA TYR A 83 4.26 1.47 3.92
C TYR A 83 4.07 -0.03 4.07
N GLY A 84 3.75 -0.74 2.99
CA GLY A 84 3.55 -2.19 3.01
C GLY A 84 3.36 -2.73 1.60
N LEU A 85 3.54 -4.05 1.47
CA LEU A 85 3.24 -4.82 0.26
C LEU A 85 2.70 -6.17 0.71
N HIS A 86 1.46 -6.47 0.34
CA HIS A 86 0.73 -7.64 0.81
C HIS A 86 0.13 -8.39 -0.38
N ARG A 87 0.02 -9.72 -0.25
CA ARG A 87 -0.67 -10.57 -1.21
C ARG A 87 -1.80 -11.29 -0.48
N VAL A 88 -3.02 -11.10 -0.94
CA VAL A 88 -4.20 -11.81 -0.45
C VAL A 88 -4.53 -12.92 -1.45
N HIS A 89 -4.73 -14.13 -0.95
CA HIS A 89 -5.23 -15.26 -1.73
C HIS A 89 -6.59 -15.67 -1.18
N LEU A 90 -7.64 -15.49 -1.97
CA LEU A 90 -9.00 -15.85 -1.56
C LEU A 90 -9.21 -17.34 -1.84
N THR A 91 -9.41 -18.12 -0.77
CA THR A 91 -9.64 -19.57 -0.85
C THR A 91 -11.09 -19.93 -1.17
N ARG A 92 -12.01 -18.95 -1.15
CA ARG A 92 -13.40 -19.10 -1.59
C ARG A 92 -13.68 -18.12 -2.72
N PRO A 93 -14.38 -18.55 -3.79
CA PRO A 93 -14.81 -17.63 -4.84
C PRO A 93 -15.77 -16.61 -4.23
N MET A 94 -15.51 -15.32 -4.51
CA MET A 94 -16.45 -14.25 -4.20
C MET A 94 -17.75 -14.54 -4.96
N HIS A 95 -18.78 -14.98 -4.26
CA HIS A 95 -20.11 -15.06 -4.83
C HIS A 95 -20.63 -13.63 -5.01
N GLY A 96 -20.65 -13.16 -6.26
CA GLY A 96 -21.33 -11.94 -6.66
C GLY A 96 -20.49 -10.67 -6.53
N ARG A 97 -20.02 -10.19 -7.68
CA ARG A 97 -20.35 -8.86 -8.23
C ARG A 97 -19.84 -8.84 -9.66
N THR A 98 -20.77 -9.11 -10.57
CA THR A 98 -20.64 -8.85 -12.00
C THR A 98 -20.34 -7.36 -12.19
N LYS A 99 -19.55 -7.08 -13.22
CA LYS A 99 -18.99 -5.78 -13.64
C LYS A 99 -19.90 -4.57 -13.44
#